data_AF-A0AA39YA84-F1
#
_entry.id   AF-A0AA39YA84-F1
#
_cell.length_a   1.000
_cell.length_b   1.000
_cell.length_c   1.000
_cell.angle_alpha   90.00
_cell.angle_beta   90.00
_cell.angle_gamma   90.00
#
_symmetry.space_group_name_H-M   'P 1'
#
loop_
_entity.id
_entity.type
_entity.pdbx_description
1 polymer ?
#
loop_
_entity_poly.entity_id
_entity_poly.type
_entity_poly.pdbx_seq_one_letter_code
_entity_poly.pdbx_strand_id
1 'polypeptide(L)'
;MADIMAGRIASMRAQLPELQSALHAFTSSSSAFRIVRTINPAASTPQPPKTLYILDSSFNPPSIAHQALATSAVTRPVIRDPGPHRILLLFSTHNADKAPAPASFEHRLAMMTLFAEDLSASLSNTASAFPSRSDVAIDIGLTKKPYYTDKSIAITTSQPNPYPSNPTHVHLIGYDTVTRFLASKYYPDHSPPLSALAPYFDPGHKILATLRPSDPNDSSSQEFGTTEQQIAYIEGLAQGSLAAEGFKPEWAGQVDYLVGQEGIGVSSTRIRKAAKAHSWDELQNLCTPGVAAWVENQHLYEENAKDAKMA
;
A
#
# COMPACT_ATOMS: atom_id res chain seq x y z
N MET A 1 16.18 5.55 23.66
CA MET A 1 15.68 5.22 22.30
C MET A 1 16.12 3.83 21.85
N ALA A 2 17.41 3.49 21.93
CA ALA A 2 17.93 2.16 21.58
C ALA A 2 17.24 1.00 22.34
N ASP A 3 17.09 1.10 23.66
CA ASP A 3 16.44 0.03 24.47
C ASP A 3 14.96 -0.19 24.12
N ILE A 4 14.24 0.90 23.79
CA ILE A 4 12.84 0.82 23.35
C ILE A 4 12.76 0.09 22.00
N MET A 5 13.66 0.42 21.06
CA MET A 5 13.69 -0.26 19.76
C MET A 5 14.08 -1.74 19.91
N ALA A 6 15.07 -2.07 20.74
CA ALA A 6 15.44 -3.46 21.03
C ALA A 6 14.25 -4.26 21.60
N GLY A 7 13.48 -3.67 22.52
CA GLY A 7 12.25 -4.27 23.03
C GLY A 7 11.18 -4.50 21.95
N ARG A 8 10.96 -3.51 21.06
CA ARG A 8 10.04 -3.65 19.91
C ARG A 8 10.46 -4.79 18.98
N ILE A 9 11.74 -4.86 18.63
CA ILE A 9 12.28 -5.92 17.76
C ILE A 9 12.17 -7.30 18.42
N ALA A 10 12.48 -7.41 19.72
CA ALA A 10 12.30 -8.66 20.46
C ALA A 10 10.83 -9.11 20.50
N SER A 11 9.90 -8.17 20.73
CA SER A 11 8.45 -8.42 20.69
C SER A 11 8.00 -8.90 19.31
N MET A 12 8.45 -8.25 18.23
CA MET A 12 8.11 -8.64 16.86
C MET A 12 8.64 -10.04 16.52
N ARG A 13 9.86 -10.37 16.98
CA ARG A 13 10.42 -11.72 16.80
C ARG A 13 9.58 -12.79 17.49
N ALA A 14 9.10 -12.51 18.70
CA ALA A 14 8.22 -13.43 19.42
C ALA A 14 6.87 -13.66 18.70
N GLN A 15 6.45 -12.73 17.84
CA GLN A 15 5.21 -12.80 17.06
C GLN A 15 5.37 -13.42 15.66
N LEU A 16 6.60 -13.68 15.19
CA LEU A 16 6.84 -14.31 13.89
C LEU A 16 6.09 -15.64 13.70
N PRO A 17 6.06 -16.57 14.68
CA PRO A 17 5.31 -17.82 14.52
C PRO A 17 3.81 -17.62 14.34
N GLU A 18 3.24 -16.61 14.99
CA GLU A 18 1.82 -16.25 14.84
C GLU A 18 1.55 -15.70 13.44
N LEU A 19 2.41 -14.80 12.94
CA LEU A 19 2.31 -14.25 11.58
C LEU A 19 2.43 -15.35 10.51
N GLN A 20 3.37 -16.29 10.70
CA GLN A 20 3.52 -17.46 9.83
C GLN A 20 2.28 -18.35 9.86
N SER A 21 1.72 -18.59 11.05
CA SER A 21 0.50 -19.40 11.21
C SER A 21 -0.71 -18.72 10.55
N ALA A 22 -0.87 -17.40 10.70
CA ALA A 22 -1.94 -16.63 10.07
C ALA A 22 -1.82 -16.64 8.54
N LEU A 23 -0.61 -16.49 8.01
CA LEU A 23 -0.32 -16.61 6.58
C LEU A 23 -0.68 -18.01 6.05
N HIS A 24 -0.20 -19.07 6.71
CA HIS A 24 -0.49 -20.45 6.32
C HIS A 24 -2.00 -20.75 6.37
N ALA A 25 -2.68 -20.31 7.43
CA ALA A 25 -4.13 -20.45 7.55
C ALA A 25 -4.90 -19.68 6.46
N PHE A 26 -4.35 -18.58 5.93
CA PHE A 26 -4.95 -17.86 4.81
C PHE A 26 -4.70 -18.54 3.47
N THR A 27 -3.44 -18.87 3.16
CA THR A 27 -3.06 -19.50 1.89
C THR A 27 -3.76 -20.85 1.71
N SER A 28 -3.92 -21.62 2.79
CA SER A 28 -4.62 -22.91 2.81
C SER A 28 -6.14 -22.82 2.74
N SER A 29 -6.73 -21.65 2.96
CA SER A 29 -8.18 -21.46 2.97
C SER A 29 -8.75 -21.12 1.59
N SER A 30 -10.07 -21.21 1.41
CA SER A 30 -10.75 -20.69 0.22
C SER A 30 -10.94 -19.17 0.23
N SER A 31 -10.58 -18.47 1.32
CA SER A 31 -10.81 -17.03 1.43
C SER A 31 -9.97 -16.24 0.42
N ALA A 32 -10.60 -15.29 -0.25
CA ALA A 32 -9.92 -14.37 -1.17
C ALA A 32 -9.24 -13.19 -0.45
N PHE A 33 -9.72 -12.83 0.75
CA PHE A 33 -9.20 -11.73 1.57
C PHE A 33 -9.28 -12.07 3.07
N ARG A 34 -8.34 -11.58 3.87
CA ARG A 34 -8.38 -11.70 5.34
C ARG A 34 -7.53 -10.60 5.98
N ILE A 35 -8.06 -9.95 7.03
CA ILE A 35 -7.25 -9.14 7.94
C ILE A 35 -6.52 -10.09 8.89
N VAL A 36 -5.19 -9.98 8.95
CA VAL A 36 -4.34 -10.79 9.83
C VAL A 36 -3.89 -10.02 11.07
N ARG A 37 -3.97 -8.69 11.05
CA ARG A 37 -3.61 -7.84 12.18
C ARG A 37 -4.24 -6.46 12.08
N THR A 38 -4.49 -5.84 13.23
CA THR A 38 -4.94 -4.44 13.33
C THR A 38 -4.11 -3.71 14.38
N ILE A 39 -3.62 -2.52 14.04
CA ILE A 39 -2.92 -1.60 14.93
C ILE A 39 -3.84 -0.43 15.29
N ASN A 40 -3.75 0.00 16.56
CA ASN A 40 -4.65 0.98 17.18
C ASN A 40 -6.14 0.62 16.99
N PRO A 41 -6.57 -0.61 17.36
CA PRO A 41 -7.99 -0.96 17.31
C PRO A 41 -8.73 -0.04 18.30
N ALA A 42 -9.72 0.72 17.83
CA ALA A 42 -10.41 1.73 18.63
C ALA A 42 -10.80 1.21 20.02
N ALA A 43 -10.54 2.01 21.05
CA ALA A 43 -10.91 1.64 22.41
C ALA A 43 -12.43 1.58 22.55
N SER A 44 -12.95 0.38 22.83
CA SER A 44 -14.34 0.04 23.24
C SER A 44 -15.44 -0.08 22.17
N THR A 45 -15.54 0.77 21.13
CA THR A 45 -16.48 0.55 19.99
C THR A 45 -15.99 1.27 18.72
N PRO A 46 -15.39 0.58 17.75
CA PRO A 46 -14.96 1.21 16.51
C PRO A 46 -16.18 1.72 15.73
N GLN A 47 -16.22 3.02 15.41
CA GLN A 47 -17.19 3.48 14.42
C GLN A 47 -16.86 2.84 13.07
N PRO A 48 -17.84 2.27 12.36
CA PRO A 48 -17.59 1.70 11.04
C PRO A 48 -17.01 2.75 10.10
N PRO A 49 -15.93 2.45 9.36
CA PRO A 49 -15.33 3.42 8.46
C PRO A 49 -16.29 3.77 7.34
N LYS A 50 -16.31 5.03 6.92
CA LYS A 50 -16.96 5.44 5.66
C LYS A 50 -15.98 5.44 4.50
N THR A 51 -14.69 5.58 4.79
CA THR A 51 -13.60 5.57 3.81
C THR A 51 -12.52 4.59 4.26
N LEU A 52 -12.12 3.70 3.34
CA LEU A 52 -11.02 2.77 3.51
C LEU A 52 -9.90 3.15 2.55
N TYR A 53 -8.83 3.72 3.07
CA TYR A 53 -7.62 4.00 2.29
C TYR A 53 -6.80 2.72 2.15
N ILE A 54 -6.60 2.25 0.93
CA ILE A 54 -5.94 0.98 0.64
C ILE A 54 -4.57 1.26 0.04
N LEU A 55 -3.52 0.92 0.77
CA LEU A 55 -2.16 0.94 0.29
C LEU A 55 -1.74 -0.50 -0.05
N ASP A 56 -1.73 -0.81 -1.34
CA ASP A 56 -1.43 -2.13 -1.89
C ASP A 56 -0.02 -2.16 -2.46
N SER A 57 0.84 -3.00 -1.90
CA SER A 57 2.26 -3.08 -2.26
C SER A 57 2.83 -4.45 -1.93
N SER A 58 4.02 -4.73 -2.47
CA SER A 58 4.79 -5.93 -2.11
C SER A 58 5.43 -5.83 -0.72
N PHE A 59 5.55 -4.62 -0.16
CA PHE A 59 6.12 -4.35 1.16
C PHE A 59 7.45 -5.08 1.42
N ASN A 60 8.38 -4.97 0.47
CA ASN A 60 9.62 -5.76 0.45
C ASN A 60 10.90 -4.90 0.31
N PRO A 61 11.18 -3.98 1.27
CA PRO A 61 10.37 -3.64 2.46
C PRO A 61 9.41 -2.44 2.23
N PRO A 62 8.50 -2.14 3.19
CA PRO A 62 7.86 -0.82 3.30
C PRO A 62 8.90 0.31 3.39
N SER A 63 8.51 1.55 3.09
CA SER A 63 9.44 2.68 2.95
C SER A 63 8.79 3.99 3.38
N ILE A 64 9.58 5.06 3.50
CA ILE A 64 9.05 6.41 3.77
C ILE A 64 8.13 6.92 2.65
N ALA A 65 8.28 6.44 1.41
CA ALA A 65 7.33 6.76 0.34
C ALA A 65 5.95 6.18 0.65
N HIS A 66 5.87 4.93 1.14
CA HIS A 66 4.60 4.36 1.57
C HIS A 66 4.00 5.14 2.75
N GLN A 67 4.84 5.61 3.69
CA GLN A 67 4.39 6.46 4.80
C GLN A 67 3.81 7.77 4.28
N ALA A 68 4.50 8.45 3.37
CA ALA A 68 4.05 9.71 2.78
C ALA A 68 2.70 9.57 2.05
N LEU A 69 2.49 8.47 1.32
CA LEU A 69 1.21 8.14 0.68
C LEU A 69 0.08 8.05 1.70
N ALA A 70 0.24 7.20 2.72
CA ALA A 70 -0.78 6.97 3.74
C ALA A 70 -1.06 8.21 4.58
N THR A 71 -0.01 8.92 5.01
CA THR A 71 -0.13 10.17 5.76
C THR A 71 -0.82 11.25 4.93
N SER A 72 -0.45 11.42 3.66
CA SER A 72 -1.06 12.45 2.81
C SER A 72 -2.54 12.19 2.55
N ALA A 73 -2.92 10.92 2.35
CA ALA A 73 -4.31 10.52 2.19
C ALA A 73 -5.19 10.94 3.37
N VAL A 74 -4.66 10.79 4.59
CA VAL A 74 -5.38 11.13 5.81
C VAL A 74 -5.29 12.62 6.14
N THR A 75 -4.17 13.30 5.84
CA THR A 75 -3.86 14.63 6.38
C THR A 75 -4.15 15.81 5.44
N ARG A 76 -4.26 15.61 4.13
CA ARG A 76 -4.37 16.73 3.18
C ARG A 76 -5.81 17.23 2.97
N PRO A 77 -6.08 18.54 3.07
CA PRO A 77 -7.42 19.11 2.90
C PRO A 77 -8.05 18.96 1.49
N VAL A 78 -7.25 18.68 0.46
CA VAL A 78 -7.78 18.46 -0.91
C VAL A 78 -8.63 17.19 -0.99
N ILE A 79 -8.41 16.26 -0.06
CA ILE A 79 -9.15 15.01 0.05
C ILE A 79 -10.31 15.23 1.00
N ARG A 80 -11.52 15.34 0.44
CA ARG A 80 -12.77 15.54 1.19
C ARG A 80 -13.57 14.25 1.32
N ASP A 81 -12.88 13.17 1.67
CA ASP A 81 -13.53 11.89 1.87
C ASP A 81 -14.28 11.86 3.22
N PRO A 82 -15.42 11.17 3.30
CA PRO A 82 -16.20 11.11 4.52
C PRO A 82 -15.48 10.27 5.60
N GLY A 83 -15.43 10.79 6.83
CA GLY A 83 -14.99 10.04 8.00
C GLY A 83 -16.11 9.18 8.62
N PRO A 84 -15.77 8.20 9.48
CA PRO A 84 -14.43 7.84 9.95
C PRO A 84 -13.55 7.19 8.88
N HIS A 85 -12.23 7.38 8.99
CA HIS A 85 -11.24 6.82 8.07
C HIS A 85 -10.57 5.58 8.68
N ARG A 86 -10.18 4.65 7.81
CA ARG A 86 -9.37 3.48 8.18
C ARG A 86 -8.34 3.23 7.09
N ILE A 87 -7.15 2.75 7.46
CA ILE A 87 -6.10 2.39 6.51
C ILE A 87 -6.02 0.86 6.43
N LEU A 88 -5.89 0.33 5.22
CA LEU A 88 -5.57 -1.07 4.95
C LEU A 88 -4.24 -1.16 4.19
N LEU A 89 -3.25 -1.78 4.82
CA LEU A 89 -2.03 -2.23 4.17
C LEU A 89 -2.31 -3.59 3.55
N LEU A 90 -2.41 -3.65 2.22
CA LEU A 90 -2.85 -4.84 1.50
C LEU A 90 -1.68 -5.54 0.82
N PHE A 91 -1.47 -6.82 1.15
CA PHE A 91 -0.43 -7.65 0.56
C PHE A 91 -1.04 -8.80 -0.25
N SER A 92 -0.71 -8.88 -1.54
CA SER A 92 -1.17 -9.96 -2.41
C SER A 92 -0.24 -11.18 -2.35
N THR A 93 -0.80 -12.31 -1.95
CA THR A 93 -0.18 -13.64 -1.96
C THR A 93 -0.25 -14.33 -3.31
N HIS A 94 -0.79 -13.70 -4.35
CA HIS A 94 -0.89 -14.32 -5.69
C HIS A 94 0.48 -14.72 -6.28
N ASN A 95 1.57 -14.14 -5.75
CA ASN A 95 2.94 -14.53 -6.08
C ASN A 95 3.54 -15.58 -5.12
N ALA A 96 2.75 -16.21 -4.25
CA ALA A 96 3.21 -17.13 -3.21
C ALA A 96 3.84 -18.43 -3.71
N ASP A 97 3.46 -18.85 -4.92
CA ASP A 97 4.03 -20.05 -5.55
C ASP A 97 5.46 -19.81 -6.08
N LYS A 98 5.90 -18.54 -6.15
CA LYS A 98 7.31 -18.20 -6.34
C LYS A 98 7.95 -18.01 -4.97
N ALA A 99 9.08 -18.69 -4.73
CA ALA A 99 9.85 -18.50 -3.51
C ALA A 99 9.98 -16.99 -3.23
N PRO A 100 9.59 -16.51 -2.03
CA PRO A 100 9.46 -15.10 -1.75
C PRO A 100 10.85 -14.46 -1.74
N ALA A 101 11.30 -14.03 -2.91
CA ALA A 101 12.57 -13.35 -3.04
C ALA A 101 12.36 -11.83 -2.93
N PRO A 102 13.24 -11.09 -2.22
CA PRO A 102 14.29 -11.59 -1.33
C PRO A 102 13.91 -11.81 0.14
N ALA A 103 12.89 -11.16 0.72
CA ALA A 103 12.40 -11.50 2.07
C ALA A 103 11.19 -12.44 2.02
N SER A 104 11.12 -13.38 2.97
CA SER A 104 9.98 -14.26 3.19
C SER A 104 8.72 -13.48 3.58
N PHE A 105 7.54 -14.09 3.42
CA PHE A 105 6.28 -13.39 3.65
C PHE A 105 6.03 -13.07 5.11
N GLU A 106 6.44 -13.94 6.03
CA GLU A 106 6.38 -13.68 7.47
C GLU A 106 7.24 -12.47 7.87
N HIS A 107 8.42 -12.31 7.25
CA HIS A 107 9.22 -11.10 7.45
C HIS A 107 8.57 -9.86 6.82
N ARG A 108 7.92 -9.97 5.67
CA ARG A 108 7.13 -8.86 5.09
C ARG A 108 5.98 -8.46 6.00
N LEU A 109 5.26 -9.42 6.58
CA LEU A 109 4.19 -9.16 7.56
C LEU A 109 4.74 -8.53 8.83
N ALA A 110 5.91 -8.96 9.31
CA ALA A 110 6.58 -8.33 10.45
C ALA A 110 6.94 -6.87 10.15
N MET A 111 7.53 -6.60 8.97
CA MET A 111 7.83 -5.24 8.54
C MET A 111 6.57 -4.39 8.32
N MET A 112 5.49 -4.95 7.78
CA MET A 112 4.20 -4.27 7.67
C MET A 112 3.62 -3.91 9.05
N THR A 113 3.82 -4.78 10.05
CA THR A 113 3.38 -4.54 11.42
C THR A 113 4.15 -3.40 12.06
N LEU A 114 5.48 -3.44 11.98
CA LEU A 114 6.35 -2.36 12.48
C LEU A 114 6.08 -1.04 11.74
N PHE A 115 5.87 -1.09 10.44
CA PHE A 115 5.47 0.06 9.64
C PHE A 115 4.12 0.65 10.07
N ALA A 116 3.12 -0.20 10.34
CA ALA A 116 1.81 0.25 10.81
C ALA A 116 1.90 0.90 12.21
N GLU A 117 2.73 0.37 13.12
CA GLU A 117 3.01 1.01 14.41
C GLU A 117 3.68 2.37 14.25
N ASP A 118 4.71 2.47 13.40
CA ASP A 118 5.42 3.73 13.14
C ASP A 118 4.50 4.77 12.48
N LEU A 119 3.66 4.33 11.53
CA LEU A 119 2.67 5.17 10.86
C LEU A 119 1.60 5.65 11.85
N SER A 120 1.10 4.77 12.71
CA SER A 120 0.14 5.14 13.77
C SER A 120 0.74 6.21 14.69
N ALA A 121 1.97 6.03 15.16
CA ALA A 121 2.64 6.99 16.01
C ALA A 121 2.86 8.34 15.29
N SER A 122 3.23 8.31 14.02
CA SER A 122 3.38 9.50 13.18
C SER A 122 2.06 10.28 13.05
N LEU A 123 0.95 9.58 12.76
CA LEU A 123 -0.37 10.21 12.66
C LEU A 123 -0.82 10.82 13.98
N SER A 124 -0.61 10.13 15.11
CA SER A 124 -0.92 10.67 16.44
C SER A 124 -0.13 11.95 16.76
N ASN A 125 1.13 12.03 16.36
CA ASN A 125 1.95 13.25 16.55
C ASN A 125 1.48 14.43 15.69
N THR A 126 0.85 14.17 14.54
CA THR A 126 0.25 15.21 13.68
C THR A 126 -1.15 15.67 14.11
N ALA A 127 -1.74 15.02 15.12
CA ALA A 127 -3.13 15.26 15.55
C ALA A 127 -3.37 16.69 16.09
N SER A 128 -2.32 17.38 16.56
CA SER A 128 -2.40 18.77 17.00
C SER A 128 -2.82 19.73 15.89
N ALA A 129 -2.57 19.40 14.61
CA ALA A 129 -3.07 20.14 13.45
C ALA A 129 -4.46 19.67 12.99
N PHE A 130 -4.86 18.43 13.32
CA PHE A 130 -6.09 17.80 12.84
C PHE A 130 -6.70 16.82 13.87
N PRO A 131 -7.54 17.31 14.80
CA PRO A 131 -8.00 16.55 15.97
C PRO A 131 -8.82 15.28 15.65
N SER A 132 -9.47 15.22 14.49
CA SER A 132 -10.29 14.07 14.08
C SER A 132 -9.48 12.87 13.58
N ARG A 133 -8.13 12.93 13.63
CA ARG A 133 -7.24 12.01 12.92
C ARG A 133 -6.31 11.18 13.82
N SER A 134 -6.34 11.36 15.14
CA SER A 134 -5.48 10.61 16.09
C SER A 134 -5.81 9.11 16.20
N ASP A 135 -7.00 8.70 15.73
CA ASP A 135 -7.57 7.38 16.01
C ASP A 135 -7.76 6.53 14.74
N VAL A 136 -6.99 6.79 13.68
CA VAL A 136 -7.06 6.00 12.45
C VAL A 136 -6.46 4.62 12.70
N ALA A 137 -7.33 3.61 12.76
CA ALA A 137 -6.93 2.21 12.82
C ALA A 137 -6.25 1.78 11.51
N ILE A 138 -5.25 0.91 11.64
CA ILE A 138 -4.46 0.41 10.50
C ILE A 138 -4.56 -1.11 10.46
N ASP A 139 -5.18 -1.64 9.42
CA ASP A 139 -5.27 -3.07 9.16
C ASP A 139 -4.14 -3.57 8.27
N ILE A 140 -3.76 -4.82 8.49
CA ILE A 140 -2.85 -5.57 7.65
C ILE A 140 -3.65 -6.71 7.06
N GLY A 141 -3.85 -6.66 5.74
CA GLY A 141 -4.66 -7.62 5.00
C GLY A 141 -3.86 -8.44 4.01
N LEU A 142 -4.28 -9.68 3.84
CA LEU A 142 -3.82 -10.58 2.78
C LEU A 142 -4.90 -10.74 1.73
N THR A 143 -4.50 -10.81 0.45
CA THR A 143 -5.41 -11.12 -0.67
C THR A 143 -4.81 -12.15 -1.61
N LYS A 144 -5.65 -12.96 -2.26
CA LYS A 144 -5.26 -13.87 -3.36
C LYS A 144 -5.46 -13.22 -4.74
N LYS A 145 -6.07 -12.04 -4.79
CA LYS A 145 -6.43 -11.35 -6.03
C LYS A 145 -5.26 -10.51 -6.54
N PRO A 146 -4.95 -10.56 -7.85
CA PRO A 146 -3.87 -9.76 -8.44
C PRO A 146 -4.33 -8.36 -8.86
N TYR A 147 -5.55 -8.22 -9.36
CA TYR A 147 -6.08 -6.96 -9.91
C TYR A 147 -6.82 -6.13 -8.85
N TYR A 148 -6.72 -4.80 -8.96
CA TYR A 148 -7.34 -3.83 -8.03
C TYR A 148 -8.87 -3.93 -7.94
N THR A 149 -9.55 -4.14 -9.08
CA THR A 149 -11.00 -4.39 -9.12
C THR A 149 -11.35 -5.64 -8.31
N ASP A 150 -10.65 -6.75 -8.56
CA ASP A 150 -10.85 -8.00 -7.83
C ASP A 150 -10.52 -7.90 -6.34
N LYS A 151 -9.51 -7.10 -5.99
CA LYS A 151 -9.13 -6.82 -4.59
C LYS A 151 -10.27 -6.13 -3.85
N SER A 152 -10.87 -5.11 -4.47
CA SER A 152 -12.03 -4.41 -3.91
C SER A 152 -13.21 -5.36 -3.71
N ILE A 153 -13.54 -6.16 -4.74
CA ILE A 153 -14.59 -7.18 -4.65
C ILE A 153 -14.29 -8.15 -3.50
N ALA A 154 -13.06 -8.69 -3.43
CA ALA A 154 -12.69 -9.64 -2.39
C ALA A 154 -12.79 -9.07 -0.97
N ILE A 155 -12.48 -7.78 -0.79
CA ILE A 155 -12.66 -7.08 0.49
C ILE A 155 -14.16 -7.01 0.83
N THR A 156 -14.98 -6.49 -0.08
CA THR A 156 -16.42 -6.30 0.12
C THR A 156 -17.19 -7.60 0.34
N THR A 157 -16.82 -8.67 -0.37
CA THR A 157 -17.53 -9.96 -0.32
C THR A 157 -16.93 -10.96 0.67
N SER A 158 -15.89 -10.56 1.42
CA SER A 158 -15.25 -11.46 2.39
C SER A 158 -16.19 -11.88 3.51
N GLN A 159 -16.00 -13.10 4.03
CA GLN A 159 -16.78 -13.64 5.15
C GLN A 159 -15.87 -14.18 6.26
N PRO A 160 -16.05 -13.72 7.52
CA PRO A 160 -16.93 -12.64 7.94
C PRO A 160 -16.53 -11.29 7.30
N ASN A 161 -17.49 -10.40 7.01
CA ASN A 161 -17.21 -9.09 6.41
C ASN A 161 -16.50 -8.18 7.44
N PRO A 162 -15.22 -7.82 7.24
CA PRO A 162 -14.49 -6.98 8.17
C PRO A 162 -14.91 -5.51 8.12
N TYR A 163 -15.60 -5.08 7.06
CA TYR A 163 -16.10 -3.72 6.88
C TYR A 163 -17.60 -3.69 6.54
N PRO A 164 -18.50 -3.97 7.51
CA PRO A 164 -19.95 -4.02 7.28
C PRO A 164 -20.59 -2.73 6.77
N SER A 165 -19.94 -1.58 6.95
CA SER A 165 -20.40 -0.28 6.43
C SER A 165 -20.25 -0.11 4.92
N ASN A 166 -19.58 -1.06 4.23
CA ASN A 166 -19.22 -0.94 2.82
C ASN A 166 -18.55 0.41 2.51
N PRO A 167 -17.41 0.72 3.15
CA PRO A 167 -16.73 1.99 2.96
C PRO A 167 -16.35 2.20 1.49
N THR A 168 -16.28 3.47 1.08
CA THR A 168 -15.62 3.82 -0.18
C THR A 168 -14.15 3.40 -0.10
N HIS A 169 -13.73 2.53 -1.02
CA HIS A 169 -12.32 2.18 -1.17
C HIS A 169 -11.60 3.31 -1.90
N VAL A 170 -10.46 3.74 -1.37
CA VAL A 170 -9.59 4.72 -2.00
C VAL A 170 -8.20 4.09 -2.15
N HIS A 171 -7.84 3.65 -3.34
CA HIS A 171 -6.53 3.05 -3.58
C HIS A 171 -5.45 4.13 -3.71
N LEU A 172 -4.43 4.01 -2.86
CA LEU A 172 -3.28 4.90 -2.83
C LEU A 172 -2.19 4.32 -3.75
N ILE A 173 -2.06 4.86 -4.95
CA ILE A 173 -1.14 4.32 -5.97
C ILE A 173 -0.34 5.43 -6.67
N GLY A 174 0.82 5.07 -7.22
CA GLY A 174 1.61 5.98 -8.04
C GLY A 174 0.97 6.21 -9.41
N TYR A 175 1.26 7.35 -10.04
CA TYR A 175 0.80 7.68 -11.39
C TYR A 175 1.10 6.56 -12.41
N ASP A 176 2.27 5.94 -12.34
CA ASP A 176 2.67 4.80 -13.20
C ASP A 176 1.74 3.58 -13.07
N THR A 177 1.12 3.43 -11.90
CA THR A 177 0.16 2.36 -11.64
C THR A 177 -1.22 2.75 -12.14
N VAL A 178 -1.59 4.03 -12.06
CA VAL A 178 -2.84 4.55 -12.66
C VAL A 178 -2.85 4.34 -14.16
N THR A 179 -1.77 4.68 -14.86
CA THR A 179 -1.69 4.49 -16.32
C THR A 179 -1.82 3.01 -16.71
N ARG A 180 -1.30 2.09 -15.89
CA ARG A 180 -1.51 0.64 -16.07
C ARG A 180 -2.93 0.20 -15.72
N PHE A 181 -3.50 0.72 -14.64
CA PHE A 181 -4.88 0.43 -14.23
C PHE A 181 -5.90 0.89 -15.28
N LEU A 182 -5.61 1.96 -16.03
CA LEU A 182 -6.49 2.49 -17.08
C LEU A 182 -6.11 2.03 -18.50
N ALA A 183 -5.16 1.10 -18.66
CA ALA A 183 -4.75 0.64 -19.99
C ALA A 183 -5.55 -0.58 -20.47
N SER A 184 -6.23 -0.45 -21.61
CA SER A 184 -7.07 -1.50 -22.23
C SER A 184 -6.39 -2.86 -22.39
N LYS A 185 -5.07 -2.88 -22.63
CA LYS A 185 -4.30 -4.13 -22.81
C LYS A 185 -4.39 -5.10 -21.62
N TYR A 186 -4.78 -4.62 -20.43
CA TYR A 186 -4.98 -5.45 -19.24
C TYR A 186 -6.40 -6.03 -19.11
N TYR A 187 -7.30 -5.69 -20.04
CA TYR A 187 -8.71 -6.10 -20.04
C TYR A 187 -9.13 -6.73 -21.39
N PRO A 188 -8.40 -7.76 -21.88
CA PRO A 188 -8.66 -8.33 -23.21
C PRO A 188 -10.01 -9.04 -23.31
N ASP A 189 -10.57 -9.50 -22.18
CA ASP A 189 -11.80 -10.28 -22.12
C ASP A 189 -13.08 -9.42 -22.02
N HIS A 190 -12.95 -8.10 -22.18
CA HIS A 190 -14.04 -7.13 -22.06
C HIS A 190 -14.20 -6.31 -23.34
N SER A 191 -15.44 -5.93 -23.66
CA SER A 191 -15.76 -5.09 -24.82
C SER A 191 -16.85 -4.06 -24.46
N PRO A 192 -16.52 -2.75 -24.43
CA PRO A 192 -15.19 -2.17 -24.58
C PRO A 192 -14.25 -2.56 -23.41
N PRO A 193 -12.91 -2.56 -23.58
CA PRO A 193 -11.98 -3.12 -22.59
C PRO A 193 -12.15 -2.54 -21.17
N LEU A 194 -12.27 -1.22 -21.05
CA LEU A 194 -12.37 -0.55 -19.75
C LEU A 194 -13.74 -0.70 -19.07
N SER A 195 -14.71 -1.39 -19.70
CA SER A 195 -15.92 -1.84 -18.99
C SER A 195 -15.61 -2.76 -17.81
N ALA A 196 -14.45 -3.42 -17.81
CA ALA A 196 -13.92 -4.19 -16.69
C ALA A 196 -13.74 -3.38 -15.40
N LEU A 197 -13.69 -2.04 -15.49
CA LEU A 197 -13.51 -1.15 -14.34
C LEU A 197 -14.83 -0.77 -13.66
N ALA A 198 -15.98 -1.13 -14.26
CA ALA A 198 -17.29 -0.83 -13.69
C ALA A 198 -17.48 -1.36 -12.26
N PRO A 199 -17.10 -2.61 -11.91
CA PRO A 199 -17.21 -3.09 -10.54
C PRO A 199 -16.33 -2.32 -9.53
N TYR A 200 -15.36 -1.54 -9.99
CA TYR A 200 -14.56 -0.65 -9.15
C TYR A 200 -15.23 0.71 -8.99
N PHE A 201 -15.54 1.39 -10.09
CA PHE A 201 -15.99 2.78 -10.07
C PHE A 201 -17.50 2.96 -9.87
N ASP A 202 -18.35 2.02 -10.30
CA ASP A 202 -19.81 2.16 -10.13
C ASP A 202 -20.23 2.17 -8.64
N PRO A 203 -19.57 1.43 -7.71
CA PRO A 203 -19.76 1.60 -6.26
C PRO A 203 -19.19 2.90 -5.67
N GLY A 204 -18.56 3.77 -6.46
CA GLY A 204 -17.97 5.03 -6.01
C GLY A 204 -16.56 4.93 -5.44
N HIS A 205 -15.80 3.86 -5.74
CA HIS A 205 -14.42 3.73 -5.28
C HIS A 205 -13.48 4.65 -6.05
N LYS A 206 -12.47 5.16 -5.36
CA LYS A 206 -11.58 6.20 -5.86
C LYS A 206 -10.15 5.73 -5.99
N ILE A 207 -9.39 6.44 -6.79
CA ILE A 207 -7.95 6.35 -6.89
C ILE A 207 -7.38 7.67 -6.41
N LEU A 208 -6.41 7.62 -5.51
CA LEU A 208 -5.58 8.76 -5.18
C LEU A 208 -4.20 8.53 -5.78
N ALA A 209 -3.96 9.18 -6.92
CA ALA A 209 -2.72 9.11 -7.67
C ALA A 209 -1.66 10.00 -7.01
N THR A 210 -0.51 9.44 -6.66
CA THR A 210 0.65 10.27 -6.33
C THR A 210 1.49 10.49 -7.58
N LEU A 211 1.60 11.76 -7.96
CA LEU A 211 2.40 12.17 -9.10
C LEU A 211 3.87 11.94 -8.78
N ARG A 212 4.58 11.37 -9.75
CA ARG A 212 6.00 11.06 -9.66
C ARG A 212 6.65 11.49 -10.98
N PRO A 213 6.94 12.79 -11.14
CA PRO A 213 7.58 13.28 -12.36
C PRO A 213 8.98 12.67 -12.51
N SER A 214 9.53 12.73 -13.72
CA SER A 214 10.91 12.32 -13.98
C SER A 214 11.89 13.10 -13.11
N ASP A 215 12.75 12.39 -12.41
CA ASP A 215 13.87 12.90 -11.63
C ASP A 215 15.18 12.56 -12.37
N PRO A 216 16.00 13.56 -12.74
CA PRO A 216 17.30 13.35 -13.37
C PRO A 216 18.23 12.41 -12.59
N ASN A 217 18.07 12.30 -11.28
CA ASN A 217 18.87 11.45 -10.40
C ASN A 217 18.28 10.03 -10.21
N ASP A 218 17.07 9.77 -10.72
CA ASP A 218 16.42 8.47 -10.67
C ASP A 218 16.15 7.97 -12.10
N SER A 219 17.10 7.22 -12.65
CA SER A 219 16.96 6.58 -13.97
C SER A 219 15.65 5.78 -14.14
N SER A 220 15.07 5.24 -13.05
CA SER A 220 13.80 4.50 -13.12
C SER A 220 12.57 5.39 -13.35
N SER A 221 12.76 6.72 -13.33
CA SER A 221 11.69 7.71 -13.48
C SER A 221 11.65 8.44 -14.81
N GLN A 222 12.61 8.19 -15.71
CA GLN A 222 12.73 8.90 -16.99
C GLN A 222 11.48 8.76 -17.87
N GLU A 223 10.78 7.64 -17.79
CA GLU A 223 9.56 7.38 -18.58
C GLU A 223 8.30 8.04 -18.00
N PHE A 224 8.37 8.68 -16.83
CA PHE A 224 7.18 9.20 -16.14
C PHE A 224 6.72 10.58 -16.64
N GLY A 225 7.53 11.27 -17.44
CA GLY A 225 7.20 12.60 -17.96
C GLY A 225 7.20 13.70 -16.89
N THR A 226 6.73 14.89 -17.25
CA THR A 226 6.64 16.05 -16.35
C THR A 226 5.35 16.03 -15.52
N THR A 227 5.34 16.81 -14.41
CA THR A 227 4.14 16.97 -13.58
C THR A 227 2.93 17.43 -14.40
N GLU A 228 3.14 18.36 -15.33
CA GLU A 228 2.09 18.90 -16.20
C GLU A 228 1.52 17.83 -17.13
N GLN A 229 2.36 16.94 -17.66
CA GLN A 229 1.92 15.82 -18.49
C GLN A 229 1.08 14.82 -17.70
N GLN A 230 1.46 14.54 -16.45
CA GLN A 230 0.71 13.64 -15.58
C GLN A 230 -0.66 14.23 -15.17
N ILE A 231 -0.69 15.53 -14.83
CA ILE A 231 -1.93 16.24 -14.54
C ILE A 231 -2.84 16.25 -15.77
N ALA A 232 -2.30 16.60 -16.95
CA ALA A 232 -3.06 16.62 -18.19
C ALA A 232 -3.66 15.25 -18.55
N TYR A 233 -2.94 14.15 -18.27
CA TYR A 233 -3.48 12.81 -18.44
C TYR A 233 -4.71 12.56 -17.56
N ILE A 234 -4.64 12.88 -16.26
CA ILE A 234 -5.74 12.67 -15.32
C ILE A 234 -6.93 13.59 -15.63
N GLU A 235 -6.68 14.88 -15.86
CA GLU A 235 -7.73 15.85 -16.21
C GLU A 235 -8.38 15.54 -17.56
N GLY A 236 -7.62 14.96 -18.49
CA GLY A 236 -8.11 14.50 -19.79
C GLY A 236 -9.15 13.39 -19.70
N LEU A 237 -9.20 12.62 -18.59
CA LEU A 237 -10.20 11.56 -18.38
C LEU A 237 -11.62 12.13 -18.42
N ALA A 238 -11.85 13.29 -17.79
CA ALA A 238 -13.14 13.97 -17.78
C ALA A 238 -13.53 14.51 -19.16
N GLN A 239 -12.54 14.73 -20.03
CA GLN A 239 -12.71 15.19 -21.41
C GLN A 239 -12.92 14.03 -22.38
N GLY A 240 -12.98 12.78 -21.89
CA GLY A 240 -13.24 11.59 -22.69
C GLY A 240 -12.02 11.02 -23.39
N SER A 241 -10.80 11.30 -22.91
CA SER A 241 -9.55 10.79 -23.52
C SER A 241 -9.51 9.26 -23.67
N LEU A 242 -10.23 8.53 -22.81
CA LEU A 242 -10.36 7.07 -22.83
C LEU A 242 -11.79 6.58 -23.13
N ALA A 243 -12.68 7.45 -23.61
CA ALA A 243 -14.09 7.09 -23.86
C ALA A 243 -14.23 5.98 -24.92
N ALA A 244 -13.40 6.02 -25.96
CA ALA A 244 -13.36 4.99 -27.01
C ALA A 244 -12.95 3.60 -26.48
N GLU A 245 -12.19 3.56 -25.38
CA GLU A 245 -11.77 2.32 -24.70
C GLU A 245 -12.80 1.86 -23.65
N GLY A 246 -13.88 2.62 -23.45
CA GLY A 246 -14.98 2.29 -22.53
C GLY A 246 -14.90 2.95 -21.16
N PHE A 247 -13.98 3.89 -20.93
CA PHE A 247 -13.94 4.65 -19.68
C PHE A 247 -15.11 5.64 -19.65
N LYS A 248 -15.95 5.57 -18.61
CA LYS A 248 -17.12 6.46 -18.50
C LYS A 248 -16.69 7.84 -17.95
N PRO A 249 -17.14 8.97 -18.53
CA PRO A 249 -16.77 10.30 -18.06
C PRO A 249 -17.06 10.55 -16.57
N GLU A 250 -18.13 9.97 -16.03
CA GLU A 250 -18.49 10.07 -14.60
C GLU A 250 -17.48 9.39 -13.65
N TRP A 251 -16.64 8.48 -14.15
CA TRP A 251 -15.56 7.88 -13.36
C TRP A 251 -14.36 8.80 -13.20
N ALA A 252 -14.21 9.83 -14.05
CA ALA A 252 -13.07 10.73 -13.99
C ALA A 252 -12.98 11.47 -12.64
N GLY A 253 -14.12 11.86 -12.06
CA GLY A 253 -14.18 12.50 -10.74
C GLY A 253 -13.83 11.58 -9.56
N GLN A 254 -13.47 10.32 -9.83
CA GLN A 254 -13.01 9.34 -8.85
C GLN A 254 -11.50 9.09 -8.95
N VAL A 255 -10.79 9.79 -9.84
CA VAL A 255 -9.33 9.72 -9.98
C VAL A 255 -8.73 11.06 -9.57
N ASP A 256 -8.42 11.18 -8.29
CA ASP A 256 -7.76 12.36 -7.71
C ASP A 256 -6.24 12.22 -7.78
N TYR A 257 -5.52 13.33 -7.61
CA TYR A 257 -4.07 13.31 -7.54
C TYR A 257 -3.47 14.23 -6.47
N LEU A 258 -2.26 13.88 -6.07
CA LEU A 258 -1.40 14.70 -5.21
C LEU A 258 -0.03 14.84 -5.83
N VAL A 259 0.53 16.04 -5.76
CA VAL A 259 1.97 16.23 -5.99
C VAL A 259 2.71 15.63 -4.79
N GLY A 260 3.46 14.56 -5.04
CA GLY A 260 4.36 13.98 -4.05
C GLY A 260 5.43 15.00 -3.67
N GLN A 261 5.65 15.21 -2.37
CA GLN A 261 6.73 16.07 -1.87
C GLN A 261 7.74 15.30 -1.02
N GLU A 262 7.33 14.18 -0.41
CA GLU A 262 8.16 13.35 0.46
C GLU A 262 8.30 11.94 -0.13
N GLY A 263 9.47 11.32 0.04
CA GLY A 263 9.74 9.96 -0.46
C GLY A 263 9.98 9.84 -1.98
N ILE A 264 10.17 10.96 -2.68
CA ILE A 264 10.56 10.96 -4.10
C ILE A 264 11.91 10.22 -4.25
N GLY A 265 12.00 9.34 -5.24
CA GLY A 265 13.21 8.54 -5.50
C GLY A 265 13.44 7.39 -4.49
N VAL A 266 12.50 7.12 -3.58
CA VAL A 266 12.58 5.99 -2.64
C VAL A 266 11.84 4.78 -3.23
N SER A 267 12.59 3.70 -3.46
CA SER A 267 12.03 2.41 -3.89
C SER A 267 12.50 1.27 -2.99
N SER A 268 11.70 0.22 -2.85
CA SER A 268 12.13 -0.99 -2.16
C SER A 268 13.42 -1.58 -2.75
N THR A 269 13.65 -1.41 -4.06
CA THR A 269 14.90 -1.83 -4.70
C THR A 269 16.12 -1.06 -4.17
N ARG A 270 16.00 0.25 -3.95
CA ARG A 270 17.08 1.06 -3.36
C ARG A 270 17.38 0.63 -1.93
N ILE A 271 16.35 0.38 -1.13
CA ILE A 271 16.51 -0.10 0.25
C ILE A 271 17.27 -1.42 0.30
N ARG A 272 16.89 -2.37 -0.56
CA ARG A 272 17.59 -3.66 -0.63
C ARG A 272 19.05 -3.54 -1.07
N LYS A 273 19.37 -2.59 -1.96
CA LYS A 273 20.76 -2.29 -2.34
C LYS A 273 21.54 -1.70 -1.16
N ALA A 274 20.94 -0.79 -0.39
CA ALA A 274 21.56 -0.20 0.80
C ALA A 274 21.82 -1.28 1.87
N ALA A 275 20.84 -2.15 2.16
CA ALA A 275 20.99 -3.28 3.07
C ALA A 275 22.13 -4.22 2.65
N LYS A 276 22.16 -4.61 1.36
CA LYS A 276 23.22 -5.44 0.79
C LYS A 276 24.61 -4.80 0.90
N ALA A 277 24.70 -3.48 0.81
CA ALA A 277 25.93 -2.72 0.94
C ALA A 277 26.27 -2.38 2.40
N HIS A 278 25.51 -2.88 3.39
CA HIS A 278 25.59 -2.51 4.80
C HIS A 278 25.58 -0.99 5.03
N SER A 279 24.92 -0.25 4.14
CA SER A 279 24.79 1.21 4.19
C SER A 279 23.60 1.57 5.09
N TRP A 280 23.74 1.29 6.39
CA TRP A 280 22.66 1.41 7.37
C TRP A 280 22.15 2.85 7.53
N ASP A 281 23.04 3.85 7.44
CA ASP A 281 22.65 5.25 7.45
C ASP A 281 21.73 5.60 6.27
N GLU A 282 22.03 5.08 5.07
CA GLU A 282 21.13 5.25 3.92
C GLU A 282 19.79 4.54 4.17
N LEU A 283 19.83 3.30 4.67
CA LEU A 283 18.63 2.52 4.93
C LEU A 283 17.68 3.19 5.94
N GLN A 284 18.22 3.78 7.00
CA GLN A 284 17.48 4.54 8.00
C GLN A 284 16.79 5.78 7.41
N ASN A 285 17.36 6.38 6.36
CA ASN A 285 16.75 7.48 5.63
C ASN A 285 15.67 7.05 4.63
N LEU A 286 15.59 5.75 4.28
CA LEU A 286 14.65 5.23 3.29
C LEU A 286 13.45 4.49 3.90
N CYS A 287 13.52 4.10 5.18
CA CYS A 287 12.52 3.32 5.89
C CYS A 287 11.99 4.04 7.13
N THR A 288 10.85 3.61 7.65
CA THR A 288 10.44 4.00 9.00
C THR A 288 11.36 3.33 10.04
N PRO A 289 11.49 3.89 11.26
CA PRO A 289 12.48 3.41 12.24
C PRO A 289 12.38 1.92 12.59
N GLY A 290 11.16 1.39 12.77
CA GLY A 290 10.93 -0.03 13.07
C GLY A 290 11.29 -0.94 11.90
N VAL A 291 10.94 -0.54 10.67
CA VAL A 291 11.32 -1.30 9.46
C VAL A 291 12.84 -1.31 9.29
N ALA A 292 13.49 -0.16 9.47
CA ALA A 292 14.94 -0.06 9.35
C ALA A 292 15.66 -1.00 10.33
N ALA A 293 15.28 -0.91 11.61
CA ALA A 293 15.85 -1.73 12.68
C ALA A 293 15.59 -3.23 12.46
N TRP A 294 14.43 -3.62 11.91
CA TRP A 294 14.14 -5.02 11.60
C TRP A 294 15.00 -5.56 10.47
N VAL A 295 15.16 -4.78 9.39
CA VAL A 295 16.01 -5.19 8.26
C VAL A 295 17.46 -5.39 8.71
N GLU A 296 18.01 -4.45 9.46
CA GLU A 296 19.37 -4.52 10.00
C GLU A 296 19.52 -5.69 10.98
N ASN A 297 18.62 -5.83 11.96
CA ASN A 297 18.76 -6.83 13.02
C ASN A 297 18.49 -8.27 12.55
N GLN A 298 17.76 -8.46 11.46
CA GLN A 298 17.47 -9.77 10.88
C GLN A 298 18.34 -10.07 9.66
N HIS A 299 19.33 -9.23 9.35
CA HIS A 299 20.23 -9.40 8.21
C HIS A 299 19.48 -9.61 6.89
N LEU A 300 18.33 -8.94 6.73
CA LEU A 300 17.51 -9.11 5.53
C LEU A 300 18.20 -8.46 4.33
N TYR A 301 18.14 -9.15 3.19
CA TYR A 301 18.68 -8.70 1.90
C TYR A 301 20.21 -8.69 1.75
N GLU A 302 20.95 -9.24 2.72
CA GLU A 302 22.42 -9.31 2.66
C GLU A 302 22.93 -10.37 1.67
N GLU A 303 22.21 -11.48 1.49
CA GLU A 303 22.63 -12.60 0.63
C GLU A 303 22.07 -12.54 -0.80
N ASN A 304 22.76 -13.17 -1.77
CA ASN A 304 22.19 -13.35 -3.10
C ASN A 304 21.13 -14.45 -3.07
N ALA A 305 19.99 -14.23 -3.72
CA ALA A 305 18.99 -15.29 -3.97
C ALA A 305 19.52 -16.53 -4.75
N LYS A 306 20.80 -16.53 -5.15
CA LYS A 306 21.50 -17.68 -5.74
C LYS A 306 22.15 -18.60 -4.71
N ASP A 307 22.51 -18.09 -3.54
CA ASP A 307 23.28 -18.85 -2.53
C ASP A 307 22.35 -19.75 -1.70
N ALA A 308 21.07 -19.39 -1.56
CA ALA A 308 20.03 -20.20 -0.92
C ALA A 308 19.57 -21.45 -1.71
N LYS A 309 20.06 -21.65 -2.95
CA LYS A 309 19.80 -22.87 -3.75
C LYS A 309 20.92 -23.91 -3.66
N MET A 310 21.99 -23.63 -2.91
CA MET A 310 23.14 -24.52 -2.76
C MET A 310 23.37 -24.98 -1.30
N ALA A 311 22.39 -24.77 -0.42
CA ALA A 311 22.41 -25.27 0.96
C ALA A 311 21.28 -26.27 1.20
#